data_AF-A0A0C7IK86-F1
#
_entry.id   AF-A0A0C7IK86-F1
#
_cell.length_a   1.000
_cell.length_b   1.000
_cell.length_c   1.000
_cell.angle_alpha   90.00
_cell.angle_beta   90.00
_cell.angle_gamma   90.00
#
_symmetry.space_group_name_H-M   'P 1'
#
loop_
_entity.id
_entity.type
_entity.pdbx_description
1 polymer ?
#
loop_
_entity_poly.entity_id
_entity_poly.type
_entity_poly.pdbx_seq_one_letter_code
_entity_poly.pdbx_strand_id
1 'polypeptide(L)'
;MIIPIYSGILLGLSLIFDGYMENIFIIATTIIIYYYITNYKKQYKEIFIGLIISYFLVNIFSIIVLKDNINQNIVDYDEEVSIKKETAVVLLYDGEDRNYDLSERANEIYFEQGYKSYGNMVYNLNKFKRYYENLGSSDFKDTANEIGINLKEKLGKDYKVINSYLYTKPYFENVIKNIINQGYKEIVICPMFITQGKDFEVFNERLQKMQLSKLGVHIELTDLFYKSDNLAKSYKNEIVGSAKNEDTDIGVLLIGLEDENNLEQDIIFREKIKYYIEKEKSTKIQIKLPLLENNKNDIIKSGEQLLEFGIDILHVVIPTCTIDNMHNKNLVESILQELDGPEIKFHYIYPKDKVKILVEEIYTQISLIKK
;
A
#
# COMPACT_ATOMS: atom_id res chain seq x y z
N MET A 1 31.50 -18.00 19.98
CA MET A 1 30.19 -17.30 20.12
C MET A 1 30.12 -15.96 19.37
N ILE A 2 31.06 -15.02 19.57
CA ILE A 2 31.01 -13.69 18.92
C ILE A 2 31.06 -13.77 17.38
N ILE A 3 31.96 -14.59 16.82
CA ILE A 3 32.09 -14.75 15.35
C ILE A 3 30.78 -15.24 14.71
N PRO A 4 30.12 -16.31 15.21
CA PRO A 4 28.78 -16.70 14.78
C PRO A 4 27.73 -15.58 14.79
N ILE A 5 27.75 -14.72 15.81
CA ILE A 5 26.81 -13.60 15.91
C ILE A 5 27.08 -12.59 14.78
N TYR A 6 28.34 -12.23 14.54
CA TYR A 6 28.65 -11.33 13.42
C TYR A 6 28.27 -11.92 12.06
N SER A 7 28.51 -13.22 11.82
CA SER A 7 28.07 -13.86 10.58
C SER A 7 26.54 -13.87 10.44
N GLY A 8 25.81 -14.08 11.53
CA GLY A 8 24.35 -14.05 11.50
C GLY A 8 23.79 -12.64 11.26
N ILE A 9 24.44 -11.60 11.80
CA ILE A 9 24.07 -10.21 11.54
C ILE A 9 24.27 -9.89 10.05
N LEU A 10 25.43 -10.21 9.49
CA LEU A 10 25.73 -9.96 8.08
C LEU A 10 24.78 -10.74 7.15
N LEU A 11 24.44 -11.98 7.51
CA LEU A 11 23.42 -12.75 6.80
C LEU A 11 22.06 -12.05 6.86
N GLY A 12 21.61 -11.61 8.03
CA GLY A 12 20.36 -10.85 8.17
C GLY A 12 20.35 -9.55 7.35
N LEU A 13 21.48 -8.83 7.29
CA LEU A 13 21.62 -7.63 6.46
C LEU A 13 21.56 -7.95 4.95
N SER A 14 22.15 -9.06 4.51
CA SER A 14 22.05 -9.47 3.09
C SER A 14 20.61 -9.73 2.62
N LEU A 15 19.72 -10.12 3.53
CA LEU A 15 18.30 -10.36 3.21
C LEU A 15 17.48 -9.08 3.02
N ILE A 16 17.91 -7.96 3.61
CA ILE A 16 17.15 -6.70 3.57
C ILE A 16 17.76 -5.65 2.66
N PHE A 17 19.07 -5.65 2.45
CA PHE A 17 19.72 -4.77 1.49
C PHE A 17 19.59 -5.33 0.07
N ASP A 18 19.64 -4.46 -0.93
CA ASP A 18 19.60 -4.79 -2.35
C ASP A 18 20.91 -4.41 -3.07
N GLY A 19 21.04 -4.84 -4.32
CA GLY A 19 22.13 -4.46 -5.21
C GLY A 19 23.53 -4.85 -4.71
N TYR A 20 24.47 -3.91 -4.74
CA TYR A 20 25.87 -4.20 -4.39
C TYR A 20 26.07 -4.45 -2.89
N MET A 21 25.23 -3.86 -2.03
CA MET A 21 25.34 -4.01 -0.57
C MET A 21 25.01 -5.43 -0.13
N GLU A 22 23.96 -6.04 -0.70
CA GLU A 22 23.65 -7.46 -0.52
C GLU A 22 24.86 -8.35 -0.82
N ASN A 23 25.47 -8.15 -2.00
CA ASN A 23 26.61 -8.94 -2.45
C ASN A 23 27.81 -8.81 -1.51
N ILE A 24 28.10 -7.61 -0.99
CA ILE A 24 29.15 -7.39 0.01
C ILE A 24 28.86 -8.20 1.28
N PHE A 25 27.62 -8.17 1.78
CA PHE A 25 27.24 -8.90 2.98
C PHE A 25 27.31 -10.43 2.78
N ILE A 26 26.92 -10.95 1.63
CA ILE A 26 27.02 -12.38 1.28
C ILE A 26 28.50 -12.81 1.26
N ILE A 27 29.37 -12.05 0.59
CA ILE A 27 30.80 -12.36 0.51
C ILE A 27 31.44 -12.32 1.90
N ALA A 28 31.18 -11.27 2.68
CA ALA A 28 31.69 -11.15 4.04
C ALA A 28 31.24 -12.31 4.94
N THR A 29 29.94 -12.66 4.88
CA THR A 29 29.38 -13.80 5.61
C THR A 29 30.07 -15.11 5.23
N THR A 30 30.29 -15.34 3.93
CA THR A 30 30.93 -16.56 3.42
C THR A 30 32.37 -16.69 3.91
N ILE A 31 33.15 -15.61 3.88
CA ILE A 31 34.55 -15.59 4.36
C ILE A 31 34.59 -15.90 5.87
N ILE A 32 33.71 -15.28 6.66
CA ILE A 32 33.68 -15.46 8.11
C ILE A 32 33.28 -16.90 8.47
N ILE A 33 32.26 -17.45 7.81
CA ILE A 33 31.83 -18.84 8.03
C ILE A 33 32.95 -19.82 7.66
N TYR A 34 33.60 -19.63 6.50
CA TYR A 34 34.71 -20.48 6.07
C TYR A 34 35.87 -20.46 7.07
N TYR A 35 36.26 -19.27 7.52
CA TYR A 35 37.29 -19.10 8.56
C TYR A 35 36.90 -19.79 9.87
N TYR A 36 35.64 -19.65 10.29
CA TYR A 36 35.15 -20.25 11.52
C TYR A 36 35.19 -21.79 11.47
N ILE A 37 34.70 -22.38 10.38
CA ILE A 37 34.67 -23.86 10.20
C ILE A 37 36.08 -24.44 10.18
N THR A 38 37.03 -23.74 9.54
CA THR A 38 38.41 -24.21 9.40
C THR A 38 39.15 -24.22 10.73
N ASN A 39 38.96 -23.18 11.56
CA ASN A 39 39.74 -22.96 12.78
C ASN A 39 39.09 -23.49 14.07
N TYR A 40 37.76 -23.57 14.16
CA TYR A 40 37.03 -23.89 15.39
C TYR A 40 36.24 -25.21 15.32
N LYS A 41 36.84 -26.23 14.68
CA LYS A 41 36.25 -27.56 14.45
C LYS A 41 35.48 -28.08 15.69
N LYS A 42 34.22 -28.51 15.48
CA LYS A 42 33.28 -29.10 16.47
C LYS A 42 32.46 -28.14 17.36
N GLN A 43 32.52 -26.81 17.18
CA GLN A 43 31.67 -25.85 17.91
C GLN A 43 30.36 -25.47 17.17
N TYR A 44 29.67 -26.46 16.58
CA TYR A 44 28.46 -26.22 15.78
C TYR A 44 27.28 -25.65 16.58
N LYS A 45 27.17 -26.00 17.88
CA LYS A 45 26.14 -25.45 18.77
C LYS A 45 26.24 -23.92 18.89
N GLU A 46 27.46 -23.38 18.89
CA GLU A 46 27.68 -21.94 18.97
C GLU A 46 27.26 -21.21 17.70
N ILE A 47 27.33 -21.87 16.54
CA ILE A 47 26.81 -21.31 15.27
C ILE A 47 25.31 -21.11 15.38
N PHE A 48 24.59 -22.18 15.78
CA PHE A 48 23.14 -22.14 15.90
C PHE A 48 22.65 -21.09 16.90
N ILE A 49 23.24 -21.06 18.10
CA ILE A 49 22.92 -20.06 19.13
C ILE A 49 23.25 -18.64 18.62
N GLY A 50 24.38 -18.47 17.95
CA GLY A 50 24.78 -17.19 17.38
C GLY A 50 23.80 -16.66 16.33
N LEU A 51 23.30 -17.53 15.45
CA LEU A 51 22.29 -17.16 14.45
C LEU A 51 20.97 -16.71 15.10
N ILE A 52 20.51 -17.40 16.14
CA ILE A 52 19.30 -17.01 16.88
C ILE A 52 19.48 -15.63 17.51
N ILE A 53 20.60 -15.39 18.20
CA ILE A 53 20.89 -14.09 18.82
C ILE A 53 20.94 -13.00 17.75
N SER A 54 21.60 -13.28 16.62
CA SER A 54 21.72 -12.35 15.50
C SER A 54 20.37 -11.97 14.92
N TYR A 55 19.46 -12.94 14.78
CA TYR A 55 18.12 -12.70 14.27
C TYR A 55 17.41 -11.60 15.07
N PHE A 56 17.38 -11.71 16.40
CA PHE A 56 16.78 -10.68 17.25
C PHE A 56 17.53 -9.35 17.17
N LEU A 57 18.86 -9.37 17.15
CA LEU A 57 19.67 -8.16 17.05
C LEU A 57 19.40 -7.39 15.75
N VAL A 58 19.32 -8.08 14.61
CA VAL A 58 19.07 -7.44 13.31
C VAL A 58 17.65 -6.85 13.29
N ASN A 59 16.63 -7.57 13.75
CA ASN A 59 15.28 -7.02 13.78
C ASN A 59 15.18 -5.74 14.64
N ILE A 60 15.78 -5.75 15.84
CA ILE A 60 15.83 -4.56 16.72
C ILE A 60 16.62 -3.43 16.05
N PHE A 61 17.79 -3.74 15.49
CA PHE A 61 18.65 -2.77 14.80
C PHE A 61 17.92 -2.10 13.63
N SER A 62 17.20 -2.87 12.82
CA SER A 62 16.45 -2.35 11.67
C SER A 62 15.41 -1.31 12.08
N ILE A 63 14.71 -1.52 13.19
CA ILE A 63 13.69 -0.57 13.67
C ILE A 63 14.33 0.73 14.18
N ILE A 64 15.46 0.62 14.89
CA ILE A 64 16.11 1.78 15.54
C ILE A 64 16.90 2.61 14.53
N VAL A 65 17.57 1.97 13.57
CA VAL A 65 18.57 2.63 12.71
C VAL A 65 18.08 2.87 11.29
N LEU A 66 17.33 1.93 10.70
CA LEU A 66 16.97 2.04 9.28
C LEU A 66 15.71 2.88 9.08
N LYS A 67 14.80 2.91 10.04
CA LYS A 67 13.56 3.67 9.97
C LYS A 67 13.83 5.19 10.00
N ASP A 68 13.20 5.95 9.12
CA ASP A 68 13.25 7.41 9.19
C ASP A 68 12.66 7.96 10.50
N ASN A 69 13.28 9.02 11.02
CA ASN A 69 12.77 9.72 12.19
C ASN A 69 11.72 10.76 11.77
N ILE A 70 10.45 10.36 11.84
CA ILE A 70 9.31 11.25 11.54
C ILE A 70 8.89 11.97 12.83
N ASN A 71 9.10 13.28 12.87
CA ASN A 71 8.64 14.09 13.99
C ASN A 71 7.13 14.32 13.89
N GLN A 72 6.38 13.72 14.82
CA GLN A 72 4.91 13.81 14.86
C GLN A 72 4.41 15.05 15.58
N ASN A 73 5.30 15.83 16.21
CA ASN A 73 4.93 17.04 16.93
C ASN A 73 5.29 18.29 16.12
N ILE A 74 4.35 19.23 16.02
CA ILE A 74 4.63 20.58 15.53
C ILE A 74 4.97 21.44 16.75
N VAL A 75 6.26 21.62 16.99
CA VAL A 75 6.80 22.43 18.09
C VAL A 75 7.29 23.80 17.59
N ASP A 76 7.72 23.88 16.33
CA ASP A 76 8.29 25.10 15.74
C ASP A 76 7.28 25.72 14.77
N TYR A 77 6.45 26.61 15.31
CA TYR A 77 5.54 27.46 14.55
C TYR A 77 6.01 28.91 14.67
N ASP A 78 6.17 29.59 13.54
CA ASP A 78 6.53 31.01 13.50
C ASP A 78 5.23 31.83 13.40
N GLU A 79 4.89 32.57 14.47
CA GLU A 79 3.65 33.35 14.55
C GLU A 79 3.61 34.54 13.58
N GLU A 80 4.75 34.98 13.05
CA GLU A 80 4.86 36.18 12.20
C GLU A 80 4.57 35.94 10.71
N VAL A 81 4.18 34.72 10.31
CA VAL A 81 3.94 34.39 8.90
C VAL A 81 2.61 34.97 8.39
N SER A 82 2.66 35.63 7.23
CA SER A 82 1.46 36.17 6.57
C SER A 82 0.46 35.06 6.24
N ILE A 83 -0.79 35.19 6.72
CA ILE A 83 -1.85 34.21 6.49
C ILE A 83 -2.20 34.14 4.99
N LYS A 84 -2.19 32.92 4.44
CA LYS A 84 -2.62 32.63 3.07
C LYS A 84 -4.14 32.54 3.03
N LYS A 85 -4.73 33.17 2.02
CA LYS A 85 -6.18 33.09 1.73
C LYS A 85 -6.57 31.83 0.95
N GLU A 86 -5.59 31.21 0.28
CA GLU A 86 -5.77 29.95 -0.44
C GLU A 86 -6.02 28.80 0.55
N THR A 87 -6.85 27.83 0.16
CA THR A 87 -7.04 26.59 0.92
C THR A 87 -5.99 25.57 0.49
N ALA A 88 -5.28 24.98 1.45
CA ALA A 88 -4.40 23.85 1.16
C ALA A 88 -5.23 22.57 1.05
N VAL A 89 -5.04 21.81 -0.02
CA VAL A 89 -5.66 20.51 -0.23
C VAL A 89 -4.57 19.46 -0.19
N VAL A 90 -4.62 18.59 0.80
CA VAL A 90 -3.59 17.57 1.04
C VAL A 90 -4.17 16.23 0.64
N LEU A 91 -3.70 15.67 -0.49
CA LEU A 91 -4.02 14.31 -0.88
C LEU A 91 -3.13 13.37 -0.07
N LEU A 92 -3.74 12.49 0.72
CA LEU A 92 -3.04 11.59 1.62
C LEU A 92 -3.15 10.15 1.13
N TYR A 93 -2.01 9.54 0.85
CA TYR A 93 -1.90 8.15 0.43
C TYR A 93 -1.13 7.32 1.47
N ASP A 94 -1.22 6.00 1.43
CA ASP A 94 -0.29 5.07 2.10
C ASP A 94 1.15 5.37 1.64
N GLY A 95 1.36 5.26 0.34
CA GLY A 95 2.56 5.69 -0.36
C GLY A 95 3.63 4.63 -0.51
N GLU A 96 4.20 4.62 -1.71
CA GLU A 96 5.22 3.71 -2.16
C GLU A 96 6.23 4.45 -3.03
N ASP A 97 7.52 4.14 -2.92
CA ASP A 97 8.53 4.72 -3.80
C ASP A 97 8.68 3.91 -5.09
N ARG A 98 9.28 4.53 -6.11
CA ARG A 98 9.47 3.88 -7.41
C ARG A 98 10.31 2.61 -7.31
N ASN A 99 11.30 2.60 -6.43
CA ASN A 99 12.18 1.46 -6.19
C ASN A 99 12.09 1.04 -4.72
N TYR A 100 12.65 -0.12 -4.39
CA TYR A 100 12.74 -0.59 -3.02
C TYR A 100 13.54 0.42 -2.15
N ASP A 101 12.87 1.04 -1.19
CA ASP A 101 13.50 1.87 -0.16
C ASP A 101 13.36 1.20 1.20
N LEU A 102 14.50 0.78 1.73
CA LEU A 102 14.62 0.06 3.00
C LEU A 102 14.05 0.86 4.18
N SER A 103 14.27 2.18 4.21
CA SER A 103 13.84 3.04 5.31
C SER A 103 12.33 3.23 5.32
N GLU A 104 11.76 3.44 4.13
CA GLU A 104 10.32 3.64 3.95
C GLU A 104 9.54 2.35 4.23
N ARG A 105 10.03 1.19 3.77
CA ARG A 105 9.41 -0.10 4.12
C ARG A 105 9.56 -0.44 5.61
N ALA A 106 10.68 -0.07 6.24
CA ALA A 106 10.84 -0.22 7.69
C ALA A 106 9.85 0.65 8.47
N ASN A 107 9.54 1.86 7.98
CA ASN A 107 8.49 2.72 8.54
C ASN A 107 7.12 2.06 8.46
N GLU A 108 6.72 1.61 7.27
CA GLU A 108 5.45 0.93 7.03
C GLU A 108 5.24 -0.24 8.00
N ILE A 109 6.20 -1.18 8.04
CA ILE A 109 6.14 -2.35 8.92
C ILE A 109 6.02 -1.94 10.39
N TYR A 110 6.75 -0.91 10.81
CA TYR A 110 6.70 -0.43 12.20
C TYR A 110 5.34 0.18 12.54
N PHE A 111 4.78 1.02 11.66
CA PHE A 111 3.51 1.68 11.92
C PHE A 111 2.32 0.72 11.87
N GLU A 112 2.31 -0.24 10.95
CA GLU A 112 1.23 -1.23 10.85
C GLU A 112 1.27 -2.28 11.96
N GLN A 113 2.46 -2.73 12.35
CA GLN A 113 2.60 -3.92 13.21
C GLN A 113 3.03 -3.60 14.65
N GLY A 114 3.46 -2.36 14.92
CA GLY A 114 3.91 -1.91 16.23
C GLY A 114 4.96 -2.85 16.83
N TYR A 115 4.69 -3.43 18.00
CA TYR A 115 5.63 -4.33 18.68
C TYR A 115 5.89 -5.65 17.94
N LYS A 116 4.98 -6.11 17.07
CA LYS A 116 5.21 -7.35 16.29
C LYS A 116 6.38 -7.20 15.32
N SER A 117 6.64 -5.96 14.85
CA SER A 117 7.76 -5.65 13.95
C SER A 117 9.12 -6.11 14.49
N TYR A 118 9.33 -6.07 15.82
CA TYR A 118 10.59 -6.49 16.45
C TYR A 118 10.91 -7.98 16.25
N GLY A 119 9.91 -8.80 15.91
CA GLY A 119 10.08 -10.23 15.67
C GLY A 119 10.14 -10.63 14.21
N ASN A 120 9.71 -9.78 13.26
CA ASN A 120 9.51 -10.16 11.85
C ASN A 120 9.95 -9.08 10.83
N MET A 121 10.58 -7.98 11.25
CA MET A 121 11.08 -6.92 10.39
C MET A 121 11.93 -7.45 9.22
N VAL A 122 12.92 -8.30 9.49
CA VAL A 122 13.79 -8.85 8.44
C VAL A 122 13.00 -9.66 7.41
N TYR A 123 12.05 -10.47 7.88
CA TYR A 123 11.20 -11.27 7.01
C TYR A 123 10.33 -10.38 6.10
N ASN A 124 9.68 -9.37 6.66
CA ASN A 124 8.82 -8.45 5.91
C ASN A 124 9.63 -7.58 4.94
N LEU A 125 10.80 -7.07 5.35
CA LEU A 125 11.68 -6.29 4.48
C LEU A 125 12.18 -7.10 3.29
N ASN A 126 12.59 -8.36 3.51
CA ASN A 126 12.95 -9.27 2.44
C ASN A 126 11.75 -9.58 1.52
N LYS A 127 10.54 -9.69 2.08
CA LYS A 127 9.31 -9.88 1.30
C LYS A 127 9.08 -8.69 0.35
N PHE A 128 9.15 -7.47 0.87
CA PHE A 128 9.04 -6.25 0.06
C PHE A 128 10.13 -6.18 -1.00
N LYS A 129 11.39 -6.41 -0.64
CA LYS A 129 12.51 -6.44 -1.59
C LYS A 129 12.22 -7.35 -2.78
N ARG A 130 11.76 -8.59 -2.51
CA ARG A 130 11.40 -9.56 -3.55
C ARG A 130 10.24 -9.10 -4.44
N TYR A 131 9.31 -8.31 -3.92
CA TYR A 131 8.25 -7.75 -4.76
C TYR A 131 8.82 -6.85 -5.86
N TYR A 132 9.74 -5.94 -5.50
CA TYR A 132 10.41 -5.06 -6.47
C TYR A 132 11.34 -5.83 -7.42
N GLU A 133 12.04 -6.86 -6.93
CA GLU A 133 12.86 -7.71 -7.81
C GLU A 133 12.03 -8.44 -8.86
N ASN A 134 10.83 -8.89 -8.50
CA ASN A 134 9.95 -9.62 -9.41
C ASN A 134 9.16 -8.71 -10.36
N LEU A 135 8.66 -7.58 -9.86
CA LEU A 135 7.74 -6.69 -10.59
C LEU A 135 8.45 -5.49 -11.24
N GLY A 136 9.67 -5.17 -10.82
CA GLY A 136 10.39 -3.98 -11.24
C GLY A 136 10.00 -2.73 -10.45
N SER A 137 9.68 -1.65 -11.15
CA SER A 137 9.43 -0.33 -10.55
C SER A 137 7.95 -0.03 -10.33
N SER A 138 7.66 0.76 -9.30
CA SER A 138 6.31 1.22 -8.99
C SER A 138 5.95 2.53 -9.70
N ASP A 139 4.72 2.57 -10.23
CA ASP A 139 4.10 3.76 -10.83
C ASP A 139 3.19 4.50 -9.83
N PHE A 140 3.26 4.13 -8.54
CA PHE A 140 2.36 4.66 -7.50
C PHE A 140 2.42 6.19 -7.42
N LYS A 141 3.63 6.75 -7.25
CA LYS A 141 3.81 8.21 -7.17
C LYS A 141 3.48 8.92 -8.46
N ASP A 142 3.71 8.30 -9.61
CA ASP A 142 3.36 8.86 -10.91
C ASP A 142 1.83 9.02 -11.02
N THR A 143 1.08 7.99 -10.61
CA THR A 143 -0.39 8.00 -10.54
C THR A 143 -0.91 9.02 -9.51
N ALA A 144 -0.30 9.08 -8.32
CA ALA A 144 -0.67 10.06 -7.30
C ALA A 144 -0.43 11.50 -7.78
N ASN A 145 0.66 11.74 -8.51
CA ASN A 145 0.97 13.04 -9.11
C ASN A 145 -0.05 13.41 -10.20
N GLU A 146 -0.46 12.45 -11.03
CA GLU A 146 -1.51 12.66 -12.02
C GLU A 146 -2.84 13.12 -11.37
N ILE A 147 -3.28 12.43 -10.30
CA ILE A 147 -4.47 12.81 -9.53
C ILE A 147 -4.32 14.24 -9.00
N GLY A 148 -3.18 14.55 -8.38
CA GLY A 148 -2.90 15.87 -7.80
C GLY A 148 -2.92 17.01 -8.83
N ILE A 149 -2.32 16.79 -10.02
CA ILE A 149 -2.32 17.76 -11.12
C ILE A 149 -3.75 17.99 -11.63
N ASN A 150 -4.47 16.91 -11.95
CA ASN A 150 -5.83 16.99 -12.49
C ASN A 150 -6.81 17.66 -11.51
N LEU A 151 -6.67 17.37 -10.21
CA LEU A 151 -7.49 18.03 -9.18
C LEU A 151 -7.14 19.52 -9.05
N LYS A 152 -5.86 19.88 -9.09
CA LYS A 152 -5.42 21.28 -9.03
C LYS A 152 -5.99 22.09 -10.20
N GLU A 153 -5.96 21.54 -11.40
CA GLU A 153 -6.51 22.19 -12.59
C GLU A 153 -8.02 22.45 -12.44
N LYS A 154 -8.77 21.50 -11.86
CA LYS A 154 -10.20 21.64 -11.60
C LYS A 154 -10.55 22.63 -10.50
N LEU A 155 -9.80 22.64 -9.41
CA LEU A 155 -10.04 23.53 -8.27
C LEU A 155 -9.64 24.98 -8.57
N GLY A 156 -8.65 25.19 -9.43
CA GLY A 156 -8.19 26.52 -9.82
C GLY A 156 -7.23 27.16 -8.80
N LYS A 157 -7.09 28.48 -8.89
CA LYS A 157 -6.01 29.25 -8.21
C LYS A 157 -6.23 29.45 -6.72
N ASP A 158 -7.46 29.29 -6.23
CA ASP A 158 -7.79 29.49 -4.81
C ASP A 158 -7.35 28.30 -3.93
N TYR A 159 -6.79 27.26 -4.55
CA TYR A 159 -6.39 26.04 -3.89
C TYR A 159 -4.93 25.67 -4.19
N LYS A 160 -4.25 25.19 -3.15
CA LYS A 160 -2.92 24.59 -3.25
C LYS A 160 -3.05 23.09 -3.03
N VAL A 161 -3.01 22.30 -4.10
CA VAL A 161 -3.04 20.82 -4.01
C VAL A 161 -1.63 20.27 -3.79
N ILE A 162 -1.47 19.40 -2.81
CA ILE A 162 -0.19 18.80 -2.40
C ILE A 162 -0.39 17.32 -2.10
N ASN A 163 0.48 16.47 -2.63
CA ASN A 163 0.53 15.05 -2.28
C ASN A 163 1.33 14.84 -0.99
N SER A 164 0.84 13.92 -0.16
CA SER A 164 1.47 13.52 1.08
C SER A 164 1.28 12.01 1.29
N TYR A 165 2.19 11.41 2.05
CA TYR A 165 2.21 9.96 2.19
C TYR A 165 2.44 9.53 3.64
N LEU A 166 1.89 8.38 4.02
CA LEU A 166 2.09 7.81 5.35
C LEU A 166 3.48 7.19 5.48
N TYR A 167 3.93 6.43 4.48
CA TYR A 167 5.11 5.57 4.59
C TYR A 167 6.28 5.98 3.71
N THR A 168 6.07 6.89 2.75
CA THR A 168 7.12 7.41 1.85
C THR A 168 7.24 8.93 1.94
N LYS A 169 8.32 9.49 1.37
CA LYS A 169 8.52 10.94 1.28
C LYS A 169 7.71 11.57 0.13
N PRO A 170 7.20 12.81 0.31
CA PRO A 170 7.18 13.59 1.55
C PRO A 170 6.13 13.07 2.56
N TYR A 171 6.59 12.83 3.79
CA TYR A 171 5.73 12.36 4.88
C TYR A 171 4.64 13.36 5.22
N PHE A 172 3.46 12.84 5.57
CA PHE A 172 2.29 13.61 6.00
C PHE A 172 2.63 14.74 6.98
N GLU A 173 3.36 14.45 8.05
CA GLU A 173 3.67 15.44 9.09
C GLU A 173 4.59 16.55 8.57
N ASN A 174 5.54 16.20 7.71
CA ASN A 174 6.44 17.17 7.08
C ASN A 174 5.65 18.08 6.13
N VAL A 175 4.68 17.53 5.38
CA VAL A 175 3.80 18.32 4.51
C VAL A 175 2.94 19.28 5.34
N ILE A 176 2.27 18.78 6.39
CA ILE A 176 1.44 19.60 7.26
C ILE A 176 2.26 20.70 7.96
N LYS A 177 3.45 20.37 8.50
CA LYS A 177 4.34 21.37 9.11
C LYS A 177 4.74 22.44 8.08
N ASN A 178 5.08 22.03 6.86
CA ASN A 178 5.48 22.95 5.81
C ASN A 178 4.34 23.90 5.39
N ILE A 179 3.11 23.40 5.18
CA ILE A 179 1.98 24.27 4.79
C ILE A 179 1.58 25.23 5.91
N ILE A 180 1.62 24.79 7.16
CA ILE A 180 1.33 25.67 8.31
C ILE A 180 2.40 26.76 8.41
N ASN A 181 3.67 26.41 8.25
CA ASN A 181 4.78 27.37 8.26
C ASN A 181 4.78 28.32 7.05
N GLN A 182 4.05 27.98 5.98
CA GLN A 182 3.81 28.88 4.85
C GLN A 182 2.59 29.81 5.06
N GLY A 183 1.89 29.69 6.19
CA GLY A 183 0.76 30.54 6.58
C GLY A 183 -0.61 30.00 6.16
N TYR A 184 -0.73 28.75 5.71
CA TYR A 184 -2.04 28.15 5.41
C TYR A 184 -2.79 27.82 6.71
N LYS A 185 -4.02 28.34 6.85
CA LYS A 185 -4.90 28.11 8.01
C LYS A 185 -6.11 27.25 7.71
N GLU A 186 -6.55 27.23 6.45
CA GLU A 186 -7.64 26.37 5.95
C GLU A 186 -7.03 25.18 5.20
N ILE A 187 -7.18 23.98 5.75
CA ILE A 187 -6.61 22.75 5.20
C ILE A 187 -7.72 21.71 5.00
N VAL A 188 -7.89 21.22 3.78
CA VAL A 188 -8.72 20.05 3.49
C VAL A 188 -7.81 18.86 3.24
N ILE A 189 -7.89 17.85 4.09
CA ILE A 189 -7.16 16.59 3.90
C ILE A 189 -8.10 15.62 3.19
N CYS A 190 -7.62 15.02 2.11
CA CYS A 190 -8.35 14.03 1.32
C CYS A 190 -7.69 12.68 1.50
N PRO A 191 -8.19 11.81 2.40
CA PRO A 191 -7.66 10.47 2.57
C PRO A 191 -7.99 9.63 1.34
N MET A 192 -6.95 9.17 0.64
CA MET A 192 -7.06 8.43 -0.62
C MET A 192 -7.24 6.93 -0.37
N PHE A 193 -8.20 6.57 0.49
CA PHE A 193 -8.49 5.19 0.89
C PHE A 193 -9.91 4.78 0.51
N ILE A 194 -10.11 3.51 0.15
CA ILE A 194 -11.45 2.99 -0.11
C ILE A 194 -12.23 2.90 1.21
N THR A 195 -11.63 2.29 2.24
CA THR A 195 -12.29 2.03 3.53
C THR A 195 -11.51 2.60 4.71
N GLN A 196 -12.14 2.60 5.89
CA GLN A 196 -11.50 2.91 7.18
C GLN A 196 -10.63 1.73 7.65
N GLY A 197 -9.65 1.35 6.84
CA GLY A 197 -8.70 0.28 7.11
C GLY A 197 -7.54 0.69 8.03
N LYS A 198 -6.54 -0.19 8.13
CA LYS A 198 -5.35 0.02 8.98
C LYS A 198 -4.63 1.33 8.68
N ASP A 199 -4.45 1.68 7.40
CA ASP A 199 -3.78 2.93 7.01
C ASP A 199 -4.56 4.17 7.43
N PHE A 200 -5.90 4.10 7.37
CA PHE A 200 -6.75 5.20 7.83
C PHE A 200 -6.70 5.35 9.35
N GLU A 201 -6.60 4.25 10.10
CA GLU A 201 -6.38 4.27 11.55
C GLU A 201 -5.02 4.89 11.90
N VAL A 202 -3.94 4.46 11.24
CA VAL A 202 -2.59 5.02 11.39
C VAL A 202 -2.59 6.53 11.09
N PHE A 203 -3.26 6.95 10.02
CA PHE A 203 -3.46 8.37 9.70
C PHE A 203 -4.14 9.11 10.85
N ASN A 204 -5.28 8.62 11.33
CA ASN A 204 -6.04 9.31 12.38
C ASN A 204 -5.24 9.46 13.68
N GLU A 205 -4.51 8.41 14.09
CA GLU A 205 -3.64 8.48 15.25
C GLU A 205 -2.55 9.55 15.09
N ARG A 206 -1.94 9.63 13.90
CA ARG A 206 -0.90 10.61 13.60
C ARG A 206 -1.46 12.03 13.58
N LEU A 207 -2.60 12.24 12.92
CA LEU A 207 -3.30 13.54 12.88
C LEU A 207 -3.63 14.04 14.30
N GLN A 208 -4.14 13.17 15.17
CA GLN A 208 -4.47 13.52 16.55
C GLN A 208 -3.22 13.94 17.36
N LYS A 209 -2.09 13.24 17.18
CA LYS A 209 -0.82 13.56 17.88
C LYS A 209 -0.28 14.94 17.52
N MET A 210 -0.55 15.44 16.31
CA MET A 210 -0.10 16.75 15.86
C MET A 210 -0.78 17.94 16.56
N GLN A 211 -1.92 17.73 17.25
CA GLN A 211 -2.64 18.75 18.04
C GLN A 211 -2.90 20.08 17.29
N LEU A 212 -3.23 19.97 16.00
CA LEU A 212 -3.32 21.10 15.06
C LEU A 212 -4.34 22.17 15.46
N SER A 213 -5.38 21.80 16.21
CA SER A 213 -6.38 22.73 16.75
C SER A 213 -5.77 23.80 17.67
N LYS A 214 -4.65 23.51 18.33
CA LYS A 214 -3.94 24.49 19.18
C LYS A 214 -3.26 25.60 18.37
N LEU A 215 -3.04 25.39 17.07
CA LEU A 215 -2.35 26.32 16.17
C LEU A 215 -3.32 27.24 15.41
N GLY A 216 -4.62 27.20 15.75
CA GLY A 216 -5.66 27.96 15.06
C GLY A 216 -5.81 27.57 13.59
N VAL A 217 -5.53 26.32 13.26
CA VAL A 217 -5.64 25.75 11.91
C VAL A 217 -6.96 24.98 11.82
N HIS A 218 -7.78 25.30 10.84
CA HIS A 218 -9.02 24.59 10.55
C HIS A 218 -8.74 23.43 9.59
N ILE A 219 -9.21 22.24 9.96
CA ILE A 219 -8.97 21.01 9.21
C ILE A 219 -10.29 20.34 8.93
N GLU A 220 -10.53 20.08 7.65
CA GLU A 220 -11.68 19.32 7.18
C GLU A 220 -11.19 18.06 6.47
N LEU A 221 -11.90 16.96 6.68
CA LEU A 221 -11.62 15.67 6.05
C LEU A 221 -12.69 15.40 5.00
N THR A 222 -12.27 14.94 3.82
CA THR A 222 -13.20 14.37 2.85
C THR A 222 -13.61 12.95 3.28
N ASP A 223 -14.74 12.47 2.77
CA ASP A 223 -15.19 11.09 2.93
C ASP A 223 -14.33 10.12 2.11
N LEU A 224 -14.39 8.84 2.50
CA LEU A 224 -13.71 7.73 1.82
C LEU A 224 -14.53 7.18 0.64
N PHE A 225 -13.88 6.37 -0.21
CA PHE A 225 -14.44 5.99 -1.52
C PHE A 225 -15.36 4.76 -1.52
N TYR A 226 -15.52 4.00 -0.42
CA TYR A 226 -16.38 2.80 -0.39
C TYR A 226 -17.87 3.09 -0.71
N LYS A 227 -18.30 4.35 -0.54
CA LYS A 227 -19.65 4.80 -0.89
C LYS A 227 -19.80 5.19 -2.36
N SER A 228 -18.70 5.29 -3.11
CA SER A 228 -18.71 5.75 -4.50
C SER A 228 -19.52 4.84 -5.42
N ASP A 229 -20.56 5.39 -6.03
CA ASP A 229 -21.29 4.71 -7.10
C ASP A 229 -20.56 4.80 -8.45
N ASN A 230 -19.83 5.89 -8.71
CA ASN A 230 -19.15 6.07 -9.99
C ASN A 230 -17.95 5.12 -10.09
N LEU A 231 -17.18 4.97 -9.01
CA LEU A 231 -16.05 4.05 -8.95
C LEU A 231 -16.53 2.60 -9.08
N ALA A 232 -17.61 2.21 -8.39
CA ALA A 232 -18.18 0.87 -8.54
C ALA A 232 -18.67 0.60 -9.98
N LYS A 233 -19.30 1.59 -10.63
CA LYS A 233 -19.71 1.50 -12.04
C LYS A 233 -18.51 1.42 -12.99
N SER A 234 -17.39 2.05 -12.67
CA SER A 234 -16.17 1.99 -13.46
C SER A 234 -15.56 0.60 -13.45
N TYR A 235 -15.47 -0.06 -12.28
CA TYR A 235 -15.13 -1.49 -12.22
C TYR A 235 -16.07 -2.34 -13.06
N LYS A 236 -17.40 -2.13 -12.92
CA LYS A 236 -18.39 -2.82 -13.75
C LYS A 236 -18.12 -2.62 -15.24
N ASN A 237 -17.87 -1.38 -15.67
CA ASN A 237 -17.70 -1.06 -17.08
C ASN A 237 -16.45 -1.71 -17.68
N GLU A 238 -15.33 -1.78 -16.95
CA GLU A 238 -14.12 -2.47 -17.42
C GLU A 238 -14.33 -4.00 -17.45
N ILE A 239 -15.04 -4.57 -16.46
CA ILE A 239 -15.37 -6.01 -16.41
C ILE A 239 -16.30 -6.42 -17.54
N VAL A 240 -17.36 -5.66 -17.80
CA VAL A 240 -18.32 -5.99 -18.87
C VAL A 240 -17.74 -5.64 -20.25
N GLY A 241 -16.98 -4.55 -20.34
CA GLY A 241 -16.38 -4.09 -21.60
C GLY A 241 -15.26 -4.99 -22.14
N SER A 242 -14.77 -5.94 -21.33
CA SER A 242 -13.80 -6.95 -21.76
C SER A 242 -14.42 -8.06 -22.61
N ALA A 243 -15.75 -8.25 -22.53
CA ALA A 243 -16.49 -9.26 -23.27
C ALA A 243 -16.39 -8.99 -24.78
N LYS A 244 -15.97 -9.99 -25.56
CA LYS A 244 -15.84 -9.82 -27.02
C LYS A 244 -17.18 -9.97 -27.74
N ASN A 245 -18.11 -10.74 -27.17
CA ASN A 245 -19.46 -11.00 -27.66
C ASN A 245 -20.37 -11.38 -26.48
N GLU A 246 -21.68 -11.42 -26.71
CA GLU A 246 -22.69 -11.78 -25.68
C GLU A 246 -22.55 -13.24 -25.19
N ASP A 247 -21.85 -14.09 -25.95
CA ASP A 247 -21.62 -15.50 -25.63
C ASP A 247 -20.38 -15.75 -24.76
N THR A 248 -19.57 -14.73 -24.46
CA THR A 248 -18.38 -14.91 -23.61
C THR A 248 -18.80 -15.22 -22.18
N ASP A 249 -18.43 -16.39 -21.67
CA ASP A 249 -18.66 -16.79 -20.27
C ASP A 249 -17.55 -16.20 -19.38
N ILE A 250 -17.92 -15.35 -18.42
CA ILE A 250 -16.95 -14.58 -17.62
C ILE A 250 -17.03 -14.99 -16.15
N GLY A 251 -15.89 -15.33 -15.56
CA GLY A 251 -15.72 -15.43 -14.12
C GLY A 251 -15.12 -14.16 -13.54
N VAL A 252 -15.59 -13.72 -12.38
CA VAL A 252 -15.04 -12.55 -11.68
C VAL A 252 -14.71 -12.92 -10.23
N LEU A 253 -13.45 -12.74 -9.85
CA LEU A 253 -12.95 -12.79 -8.49
C LEU A 253 -12.84 -11.37 -7.93
N LEU A 254 -13.81 -10.96 -7.12
CA LEU A 254 -13.81 -9.69 -6.37
C LEU A 254 -13.17 -9.92 -5.00
N ILE A 255 -11.86 -9.73 -4.90
CA ILE A 255 -11.07 -10.05 -3.72
C ILE A 255 -11.12 -8.90 -2.72
N GLY A 256 -11.51 -9.20 -1.48
CA GLY A 256 -11.37 -8.27 -0.34
C GLY A 256 -10.11 -8.55 0.48
N LEU A 257 -9.55 -7.53 1.12
CA LEU A 257 -8.37 -7.60 1.98
C LEU A 257 -8.76 -7.24 3.42
N GLU A 258 -9.28 -8.18 4.22
CA GLU A 258 -9.72 -7.90 5.61
C GLU A 258 -8.60 -7.37 6.48
N ASP A 259 -7.43 -7.98 6.37
CA ASP A 259 -6.30 -7.59 7.21
C ASP A 259 -5.91 -6.13 6.97
N GLU A 260 -6.26 -5.53 5.82
CA GLU A 260 -5.90 -4.15 5.49
C GLU A 260 -7.11 -3.20 5.59
N ASN A 261 -8.33 -3.69 5.39
CA ASN A 261 -9.53 -2.88 5.24
C ASN A 261 -10.56 -3.11 6.34
N ASN A 262 -11.46 -2.13 6.49
CA ASN A 262 -12.67 -2.36 7.26
C ASN A 262 -13.57 -3.35 6.53
N LEU A 263 -13.76 -4.54 7.12
CA LEU A 263 -14.50 -5.65 6.52
C LEU A 263 -15.90 -5.26 6.04
N GLU A 264 -16.65 -4.54 6.86
CA GLU A 264 -18.03 -4.15 6.53
C GLU A 264 -18.05 -3.20 5.31
N GLN A 265 -17.20 -2.18 5.30
CA GLN A 265 -17.11 -1.22 4.20
C GLN A 265 -16.58 -1.86 2.91
N ASP A 266 -15.63 -2.78 3.02
CA ASP A 266 -15.11 -3.56 1.90
C ASP A 266 -16.21 -4.44 1.26
N ILE A 267 -16.96 -5.18 2.08
CA ILE A 267 -18.10 -6.00 1.62
C ILE A 267 -19.15 -5.10 0.94
N ILE A 268 -19.50 -3.97 1.55
CA ILE A 268 -20.45 -3.01 0.97
C ILE A 268 -20.01 -2.56 -0.43
N PHE A 269 -18.73 -2.23 -0.59
CA PHE A 269 -18.21 -1.75 -1.87
C PHE A 269 -18.16 -2.87 -2.93
N ARG A 270 -17.74 -4.07 -2.56
CA ARG A 270 -17.70 -5.22 -3.49
C ARG A 270 -19.10 -5.71 -3.88
N GLU A 271 -20.04 -5.78 -2.94
CA GLU A 271 -21.44 -6.08 -3.25
C GLU A 271 -22.07 -4.99 -4.12
N LYS A 272 -21.67 -3.72 -3.97
CA LYS A 272 -22.09 -2.65 -4.89
C LYS A 272 -21.58 -2.88 -6.32
N ILE A 273 -20.32 -3.27 -6.50
CA ILE A 273 -19.77 -3.63 -7.82
C ILE A 273 -20.55 -4.79 -8.42
N LYS A 274 -20.71 -5.89 -7.65
CA LYS A 274 -21.47 -7.07 -8.05
C LYS A 274 -22.91 -6.73 -8.45
N TYR A 275 -23.61 -5.93 -7.65
CA TYR A 275 -24.97 -5.46 -7.96
C TYR A 275 -25.04 -4.75 -9.31
N TYR A 276 -24.07 -3.88 -9.62
CA TYR A 276 -24.04 -3.19 -10.91
C TYR A 276 -23.75 -4.13 -12.08
N ILE A 277 -22.95 -5.19 -11.87
CA ILE A 277 -22.67 -6.21 -12.88
C ILE A 277 -23.92 -7.06 -13.14
N GLU A 278 -24.56 -7.58 -12.09
CA GLU A 278 -25.75 -8.46 -12.19
C GLU A 278 -26.96 -7.76 -12.83
N LYS A 279 -27.02 -6.42 -12.74
CA LYS A 279 -28.07 -5.64 -13.40
C LYS A 279 -27.92 -5.60 -14.93
N GLU A 280 -26.74 -5.87 -15.45
CA GLU A 280 -26.46 -5.92 -16.89
C GLU A 280 -26.89 -7.28 -17.46
N LYS A 281 -28.03 -7.31 -18.16
CA LYS A 281 -28.72 -8.56 -18.55
C LYS A 281 -28.04 -9.33 -19.71
N SER A 282 -26.95 -8.82 -20.27
CA SER A 282 -26.41 -9.26 -21.57
C SER A 282 -25.21 -10.18 -21.51
N THR A 283 -24.75 -10.59 -20.33
CA THR A 283 -23.52 -11.40 -20.17
C THR A 283 -23.68 -12.48 -19.12
N LYS A 284 -23.23 -13.70 -19.42
CA LYS A 284 -23.17 -14.81 -18.47
C LYS A 284 -21.96 -14.61 -17.55
N ILE A 285 -22.17 -13.86 -16.46
CA ILE A 285 -21.10 -13.54 -15.51
C ILE A 285 -21.33 -14.31 -14.20
N GLN A 286 -20.32 -15.07 -13.77
CA GLN A 286 -20.28 -15.71 -12.46
C GLN A 286 -19.32 -14.94 -11.56
N ILE A 287 -19.78 -14.55 -10.37
CA ILE A 287 -19.01 -13.69 -9.47
C ILE A 287 -18.77 -14.41 -8.14
N LYS A 288 -17.54 -14.38 -7.65
CA LYS A 288 -17.15 -14.81 -6.30
C LYS A 288 -16.49 -13.65 -5.57
N LEU A 289 -16.80 -13.53 -4.29
CA LEU A 289 -16.32 -12.46 -3.41
C LEU A 289 -15.40 -13.01 -2.31
N PRO A 290 -14.27 -13.66 -2.65
CA PRO A 290 -13.39 -14.20 -1.62
C PRO A 290 -12.78 -13.08 -0.76
N LEU A 291 -12.47 -13.42 0.48
CA LEU A 291 -11.77 -12.58 1.44
C LEU A 291 -10.38 -13.17 1.66
N LEU A 292 -9.33 -12.33 1.67
CA LEU A 292 -7.94 -12.78 1.90
C LEU A 292 -7.67 -13.19 3.36
N GLU A 293 -8.68 -13.17 4.23
CA GLU A 293 -8.68 -13.66 5.62
C GLU A 293 -8.21 -15.10 5.77
N ASN A 294 -8.60 -15.93 4.82
CA ASN A 294 -8.52 -17.38 4.94
C ASN A 294 -7.37 -18.00 4.15
N ASN A 295 -6.27 -17.25 4.00
CA ASN A 295 -5.11 -17.63 3.20
C ASN A 295 -5.40 -17.56 1.69
N LYS A 296 -4.34 -17.35 0.90
CA LYS A 296 -4.37 -17.32 -0.57
C LYS A 296 -5.17 -18.49 -1.16
N ASN A 297 -5.12 -19.65 -0.51
CA ASN A 297 -5.83 -20.87 -0.88
C ASN A 297 -7.34 -20.70 -1.09
N ASP A 298 -8.02 -19.85 -0.31
CA ASP A 298 -9.47 -19.64 -0.48
C ASP A 298 -9.80 -18.84 -1.74
N ILE A 299 -8.92 -17.91 -2.14
CA ILE A 299 -9.01 -17.20 -3.41
C ILE A 299 -8.78 -18.18 -4.56
N ILE A 300 -7.74 -19.01 -4.45
CA ILE A 300 -7.43 -20.03 -5.46
C ILE A 300 -8.61 -20.99 -5.63
N LYS A 301 -9.14 -21.54 -4.53
CA LYS A 301 -10.32 -22.41 -4.56
C LYS A 301 -11.54 -21.74 -5.17
N SER A 302 -11.75 -20.45 -4.89
CA SER A 302 -12.84 -19.68 -5.50
C SER A 302 -12.61 -19.49 -7.00
N GLY A 303 -11.35 -19.32 -7.43
CA GLY A 303 -10.93 -19.31 -8.82
C GLY A 303 -11.19 -20.65 -9.51
N GLU A 304 -10.72 -21.76 -8.94
CA GLU A 304 -10.95 -23.11 -9.44
C GLU A 304 -12.44 -23.41 -9.62
N GLN A 305 -13.29 -23.03 -8.65
CA GLN A 305 -14.74 -23.14 -8.79
C GLN A 305 -15.30 -22.34 -9.96
N LEU A 306 -14.74 -21.17 -10.25
CA LEU A 306 -15.11 -20.38 -11.43
C LEU A 306 -14.68 -21.07 -12.72
N LEU A 307 -13.50 -21.69 -12.74
CA LEU A 307 -13.01 -22.46 -13.88
C LEU A 307 -13.88 -23.70 -14.16
N GLU A 308 -14.39 -24.37 -13.11
CA GLU A 308 -15.32 -25.51 -13.23
C GLU A 308 -16.63 -25.16 -13.94
N PHE A 309 -17.05 -23.89 -13.95
CA PHE A 309 -18.22 -23.43 -14.72
C PHE A 309 -17.95 -23.32 -16.23
N GLY A 310 -16.72 -23.54 -16.70
CA GLY A 310 -16.37 -23.48 -18.11
C GLY A 310 -16.30 -22.04 -18.65
N ILE A 311 -15.77 -21.11 -17.85
CA ILE A 311 -15.59 -19.72 -18.26
C ILE A 311 -14.49 -19.57 -19.31
N ASP A 312 -14.64 -18.59 -20.21
CA ASP A 312 -13.63 -18.22 -21.21
C ASP A 312 -12.58 -17.25 -20.63
N ILE A 313 -13.01 -16.39 -19.70
CA ILE A 313 -12.20 -15.30 -19.13
C ILE A 313 -12.38 -15.28 -17.62
N LEU A 314 -11.26 -15.27 -16.88
CA LEU A 314 -11.24 -15.00 -15.45
C LEU A 314 -10.71 -13.59 -15.17
N HIS A 315 -11.57 -12.74 -14.61
CA HIS A 315 -11.20 -11.44 -14.08
C HIS A 315 -10.80 -11.52 -12.62
N VAL A 316 -9.58 -11.08 -12.32
CA VAL A 316 -9.12 -10.87 -10.95
C VAL A 316 -9.23 -9.38 -10.64
N VAL A 317 -9.92 -9.03 -9.56
CA VAL A 317 -10.22 -7.64 -9.20
C VAL A 317 -9.94 -7.44 -7.72
N ILE A 318 -9.12 -6.44 -7.40
CA ILE A 318 -8.81 -6.04 -6.02
C ILE A 318 -9.28 -4.59 -5.83
N PRO A 319 -10.57 -4.36 -5.53
CA PRO A 319 -11.15 -3.02 -5.47
C PRO A 319 -10.91 -2.32 -4.11
N THR A 320 -9.83 -2.68 -3.41
CA THR A 320 -9.60 -2.31 -2.00
C THR A 320 -8.68 -1.11 -1.80
N CYS A 321 -7.98 -0.67 -2.85
CA CYS A 321 -7.09 0.48 -2.83
C CYS A 321 -7.44 1.48 -3.96
N THR A 322 -7.04 2.74 -3.79
CA THR A 322 -7.20 3.78 -4.83
C THR A 322 -6.12 3.68 -5.90
N ILE A 323 -4.90 3.32 -5.53
CA ILE A 323 -3.75 3.07 -6.41
C ILE A 323 -3.13 1.74 -5.99
N ASP A 324 -2.77 0.89 -6.96
CA ASP A 324 -2.15 -0.40 -6.65
C ASP A 324 -0.68 -0.20 -6.28
N ASN A 325 -0.28 -0.74 -5.14
CA ASN A 325 1.10 -0.83 -4.69
C ASN A 325 1.73 -2.19 -5.11
N MET A 326 3.02 -2.38 -4.83
CA MET A 326 3.73 -3.63 -5.15
C MET A 326 3.17 -4.85 -4.44
N HIS A 327 2.62 -4.67 -3.23
CA HIS A 327 1.97 -5.77 -2.51
C HIS A 327 0.78 -6.31 -3.31
N ASN A 328 -0.12 -5.42 -3.74
CA ASN A 328 -1.33 -5.78 -4.48
C ASN A 328 -1.00 -6.41 -5.82
N LYS A 329 -0.06 -5.82 -6.57
CA LYS A 329 0.41 -6.38 -7.84
C LYS A 329 1.02 -7.78 -7.66
N ASN A 330 1.86 -7.97 -6.63
CA ASN A 330 2.47 -9.28 -6.37
C ASN A 330 1.41 -10.31 -5.96
N LEU A 331 0.41 -9.91 -5.17
CA LEU A 331 -0.70 -10.79 -4.79
C LEU A 331 -1.44 -11.29 -6.03
N VAL A 332 -1.80 -10.37 -6.94
CA VAL A 332 -2.45 -10.71 -8.22
C VAL A 332 -1.59 -11.67 -9.03
N GLU A 333 -0.32 -11.34 -9.30
CA GLU A 333 0.61 -12.20 -10.04
C GLU A 333 0.69 -13.60 -9.41
N SER A 334 0.74 -13.67 -8.09
CA SER A 334 0.81 -14.95 -7.38
C SER A 334 -0.48 -15.78 -7.53
N ILE A 335 -1.65 -15.13 -7.59
CA ILE A 335 -2.94 -15.80 -7.82
C ILE A 335 -3.01 -16.28 -9.26
N LEU A 336 -2.58 -15.44 -10.20
CA LEU A 336 -2.58 -15.77 -11.63
C LEU A 336 -1.66 -16.95 -11.92
N GLN A 337 -0.46 -16.99 -11.35
CA GLN A 337 0.49 -18.11 -11.53
C GLN A 337 -0.04 -19.45 -10.99
N GLU A 338 -0.87 -19.44 -9.95
CA GLU A 338 -1.43 -20.67 -9.36
C GLU A 338 -2.71 -21.14 -10.08
N LEU A 339 -3.47 -20.20 -10.66
CA LEU A 339 -4.66 -20.53 -11.45
C LEU A 339 -4.37 -20.80 -12.93
N ASP A 340 -3.15 -20.52 -13.40
CA ASP A 340 -2.81 -20.55 -14.82
C ASP A 340 -3.13 -21.91 -15.47
N GLY A 341 -3.89 -21.83 -16.56
CA GLY A 341 -4.40 -22.96 -17.31
C GLY A 341 -4.38 -22.63 -18.80
N PRO A 342 -3.98 -23.56 -19.69
CA PRO A 342 -3.64 -23.27 -21.08
C PRO A 342 -4.80 -22.74 -21.94
N GLU A 343 -6.06 -22.87 -21.49
CA GLU A 343 -7.26 -22.52 -22.26
C GLU A 343 -7.98 -21.26 -21.75
N ILE A 344 -7.63 -20.72 -20.57
CA ILE A 344 -8.35 -19.61 -19.93
C ILE A 344 -7.56 -18.31 -20.04
N LYS A 345 -8.23 -17.21 -20.37
CA LYS A 345 -7.62 -15.88 -20.35
C LYS A 345 -7.76 -15.23 -18.99
N PHE A 346 -6.64 -14.89 -18.40
CA PHE A 346 -6.58 -14.18 -17.12
C PHE A 346 -6.38 -12.69 -17.33
N HIS A 347 -7.22 -11.88 -16.70
CA HIS A 347 -7.14 -10.43 -16.78
C HIS A 347 -7.24 -9.82 -15.38
N TYR A 348 -6.22 -9.06 -15.00
CA TYR A 348 -6.32 -8.16 -13.85
C TYR A 348 -7.09 -6.90 -14.25
N ILE A 349 -8.12 -6.55 -13.48
CA ILE A 349 -8.92 -5.35 -13.73
C ILE A 349 -8.43 -4.18 -12.89
N TYR A 350 -7.88 -3.19 -13.57
CA TYR A 350 -7.65 -1.85 -13.07
C TYR A 350 -8.38 -0.86 -14.00
N PRO A 351 -9.50 -0.24 -13.57
CA PRO A 351 -10.31 0.58 -14.46
C PRO A 351 -9.55 1.79 -15.02
N LYS A 352 -9.63 1.99 -16.35
CA LYS A 352 -8.86 3.05 -17.03
C LYS A 352 -9.28 4.47 -16.65
N ASP A 353 -10.53 4.65 -16.27
CA ASP A 353 -11.09 5.94 -15.85
C ASP A 353 -11.03 6.16 -14.33
N LYS A 354 -10.41 5.26 -13.56
CA LYS A 354 -10.30 5.32 -12.09
C LYS A 354 -9.75 6.66 -11.61
N VAL A 355 -8.61 7.11 -12.17
CA VAL A 355 -7.98 8.39 -11.84
C VAL A 355 -8.95 9.56 -12.03
N LYS A 356 -9.63 9.61 -13.18
CA LYS A 356 -10.61 10.64 -13.49
C LYS A 356 -11.75 10.66 -12.48
N ILE A 357 -12.30 9.49 -12.14
CA ILE A 357 -13.40 9.38 -11.18
C ILE A 357 -12.99 9.84 -9.79
N LEU A 358 -11.82 9.41 -9.31
CA LEU A 358 -11.28 9.85 -8.01
C LEU A 358 -11.18 11.38 -7.96
N VAL A 359 -10.66 12.00 -9.02
CA VAL A 359 -10.56 13.47 -9.11
C VAL A 359 -11.93 14.15 -9.07
N GLU A 360 -12.92 13.65 -9.81
CA GLU A 360 -14.28 14.22 -9.82
C GLU A 360 -14.96 14.12 -8.44
N GLU A 361 -14.76 13.00 -7.76
CA GLU A 361 -15.36 12.79 -6.44
C GLU A 361 -14.74 13.67 -5.38
N ILE A 362 -13.41 13.77 -5.34
CA ILE A 362 -12.72 14.67 -4.42
C ILE A 362 -13.15 16.12 -4.69
N TYR A 363 -13.17 16.54 -5.96
CA TYR A 363 -13.65 17.87 -6.33
C TYR A 363 -15.06 18.15 -5.82
N THR A 364 -15.97 17.19 -5.97
CA THR A 364 -17.35 17.29 -5.50
C THR A 364 -17.40 17.42 -3.98
N GLN A 365 -16.66 16.58 -3.25
CA GLN A 365 -16.62 16.61 -1.79
C GLN A 365 -16.06 17.94 -1.26
N ILE A 366 -14.94 18.42 -1.80
CA ILE A 366 -14.37 19.74 -1.46
C ILE A 366 -15.38 20.86 -1.72
N SER A 367 -16.11 20.79 -2.84
CA SER A 367 -17.12 21.79 -3.20
C SER A 367 -18.33 21.77 -2.26
N LEU A 368 -18.66 20.63 -1.65
CA LEU A 368 -19.73 20.49 -0.68
C LEU A 368 -19.32 21.01 0.70
N ILE A 369 -18.07 20.82 1.10
CA ILE A 369 -17.53 21.31 2.36
C ILE A 369 -17.55 22.85 2.44
N LYS A 370 -17.33 23.53 1.31
CA LYS A 370 -17.31 25.00 1.25
C LYS A 370 -18.69 25.68 1.17
N LYS A 371 -19.78 24.91 1.08
CA LYS A 371 -21.15 25.44 1.10
C LYS A 371 -21.69 25.51 2.52
#